data_AF-R0J8C7-F1
#
_entry.id   AF-R0J8C7-F1
#
_cell.length_a   1.000
_cell.length_b   1.000
_cell.length_c   1.000
_cell.angle_alpha   90.00
_cell.angle_beta   90.00
_cell.angle_gamma   90.00
#
_symmetry.space_group_name_H-M   'P 1'
#
loop_
_entity.id
_entity.type
_entity.pdbx_description
1 polymer ?
#
loop_
_entity_poly.entity_id
_entity_poly.type
_entity_poly.pdbx_seq_one_letter_code
_entity_poly.pdbx_strand_id
1 'polypeptide(L)'
;MGLGWVGVPFPGLGLLLLLLGVLVGAASEPHSLRYFYTAVSDPGPGVPHFVTVGYVDGHLIDHYDSETQRTEPRVDWIAANTDQQYWDSETEISQRSEQVFRGHLETLRERYNQSRGPHTKTGGIVPTSLQLLVTSQH
;
A
#
# COMPACT_ATOMS: atom_id res chain seq x y z
N MET A 1 27.18 -69.81 15.07
CA MET A 1 27.40 -68.43 15.55
C MET A 1 27.29 -67.50 14.35
N GLY A 2 26.39 -66.51 14.42
CA GLY A 2 26.17 -65.54 13.33
C GLY A 2 24.78 -64.94 13.41
N LEU A 3 24.52 -64.12 14.44
CA LEU A 3 23.27 -63.38 14.59
C LEU A 3 23.30 -62.19 13.61
N GLY A 4 22.56 -62.31 12.51
CA GLY A 4 22.25 -61.20 11.61
C GLY A 4 21.13 -60.36 12.21
N TRP A 5 21.44 -59.15 12.66
CA TRP A 5 20.47 -58.18 13.12
C TRP A 5 19.68 -57.66 11.89
N VAL A 6 18.41 -58.04 11.78
CA VAL A 6 17.49 -57.44 10.80
C VAL A 6 17.10 -56.06 11.35
N GLY A 7 17.45 -55.02 10.62
CA GLY A 7 17.19 -53.63 10.98
C GLY A 7 15.70 -53.38 11.18
N VAL A 8 15.29 -53.11 12.42
CA VAL A 8 13.97 -52.56 12.73
C VAL A 8 14.04 -51.06 12.45
N PRO A 9 13.15 -50.48 11.63
CA PRO A 9 13.13 -49.04 11.44
C PRO A 9 12.73 -48.39 12.77
N PHE A 10 13.63 -47.60 13.36
CA PHE A 10 13.33 -46.83 14.56
C PHE A 10 12.22 -45.81 14.24
N PRO A 11 11.02 -45.91 14.85
CA PRO A 11 9.91 -45.00 14.59
C PRO A 11 10.22 -43.54 14.97
N GLY A 12 11.28 -43.32 15.76
CA GLY A 12 11.75 -41.99 16.14
C GLY A 12 12.38 -41.19 14.99
N LEU A 13 13.01 -41.83 14.01
CA LEU A 13 13.63 -41.11 12.88
C LEU A 13 12.59 -40.56 11.91
N GLY A 14 11.50 -41.29 11.67
CA GLY A 14 10.39 -40.81 10.84
C GLY A 14 9.67 -39.63 11.47
N LEU A 15 9.42 -39.67 12.79
CA LEU A 15 8.83 -38.57 13.54
C LEU A 15 9.79 -37.38 13.65
N LEU A 16 11.09 -37.62 13.84
CA LEU A 16 12.13 -36.59 13.89
C LEU A 16 12.31 -35.89 12.54
N LEU A 17 12.24 -36.61 11.42
CA LEU A 17 12.27 -36.04 10.07
C LEU A 17 10.98 -35.27 9.73
N LEU A 18 9.81 -35.73 10.20
CA LEU A 18 8.55 -34.98 10.15
C LEU A 18 8.63 -33.68 10.96
N LEU A 19 9.20 -33.73 12.16
CA LEU A 19 9.43 -32.56 13.01
C LEU A 19 10.49 -31.61 12.40
N LEU A 20 11.56 -32.12 11.78
CA LEU A 20 12.54 -31.32 11.05
C LEU A 20 11.95 -30.67 9.78
N GLY A 21 11.09 -31.39 9.06
CA GLY A 21 10.38 -30.89 7.88
C GLY A 21 9.37 -29.79 8.22
N VAL A 22 8.73 -29.88 9.40
CA VAL A 22 7.88 -28.81 9.96
C VAL A 22 8.71 -27.61 10.44
N LEU A 23 9.92 -27.84 10.99
CA LEU A 23 10.82 -26.77 11.45
C LEU A 23 11.48 -25.98 10.30
N VAL A 24 11.69 -26.60 9.14
CA VAL A 24 12.27 -25.99 7.92
C VAL A 24 11.20 -25.39 6.99
N GLY A 25 9.91 -25.45 7.38
CA GLY A 25 8.76 -25.13 6.52
C GLY A 25 7.97 -23.89 6.89
N ALA A 26 8.55 -22.91 7.58
CA ALA A 26 7.91 -21.61 7.81
C ALA A 26 8.72 -20.52 7.12
N ALA A 27 8.58 -20.40 5.80
CA ALA A 27 8.86 -19.13 5.16
C ALA A 27 7.88 -18.12 5.77
N SER A 28 8.39 -17.19 6.58
CA SER A 28 7.59 -16.02 6.96
C SER A 28 7.34 -15.25 5.66
N GLU A 29 6.08 -15.15 5.24
CA GLU A 29 5.73 -14.17 4.23
C GLU A 29 6.17 -12.80 4.75
N PRO A 30 6.92 -12.01 3.97
CA PRO A 30 7.34 -10.69 4.40
C PRO A 30 6.10 -9.81 4.58
N HIS A 31 6.01 -9.13 5.73
CA HIS A 31 4.92 -8.20 5.98
C HIS A 31 5.17 -6.91 5.19
N SER A 32 4.10 -6.37 4.57
CA SER A 32 4.22 -5.16 3.74
C SER A 32 3.18 -4.11 4.09
N LEU A 33 3.64 -2.88 4.28
CA LEU A 33 2.82 -1.69 4.45
C LEU A 33 2.95 -0.83 3.18
N ARG A 34 1.82 -0.49 2.55
CA ARG A 34 1.80 0.25 1.27
C ARG A 34 0.80 1.39 1.33
N TYR A 35 1.25 2.58 0.96
CA TYR A 35 0.40 3.76 0.79
C TYR A 35 0.32 4.14 -0.68
N PHE A 36 -0.90 4.34 -1.17
CA PHE A 36 -1.16 4.86 -2.51
C PHE A 36 -1.76 6.25 -2.39
N TYR A 37 -1.17 7.19 -3.13
CA TYR A 37 -1.66 8.55 -3.27
C TYR A 37 -2.12 8.74 -4.70
N THR A 38 -3.37 9.16 -4.88
CA THR A 38 -3.94 9.46 -6.18
C THR A 38 -4.41 10.89 -6.19
N ALA A 39 -3.93 11.67 -7.15
CA ALA A 39 -4.36 13.04 -7.39
C ALA A 39 -4.85 13.17 -8.83
N VAL A 40 -5.97 13.87 -9.03
CA VAL A 40 -6.58 14.08 -10.35
C VAL A 40 -6.81 15.58 -10.54
N SER A 41 -6.40 16.11 -11.70
CA SER A 41 -6.48 17.55 -11.97
C SER A 41 -7.89 18.03 -12.35
N ASP A 42 -8.70 17.13 -12.89
CA ASP A 42 -10.07 17.41 -13.36
C ASP A 42 -10.94 16.18 -13.04
N PRO A 43 -11.38 16.02 -11.78
CA PRO A 43 -12.24 14.92 -11.40
C PRO A 43 -13.64 15.07 -12.01
N GLY A 44 -14.26 13.95 -12.36
CA GLY A 44 -15.68 13.94 -12.69
C GLY A 44 -16.56 14.28 -11.48
N PRO A 45 -17.86 14.56 -11.68
CA PRO A 45 -18.78 14.80 -10.57
C PRO A 45 -18.79 13.65 -9.55
N GLY A 46 -18.62 13.96 -8.27
CA GLY A 46 -18.62 12.99 -7.17
C GLY A 46 -17.38 12.09 -7.09
N VAL A 47 -16.28 12.50 -7.74
CA VAL A 47 -14.98 11.86 -7.62
C VAL A 47 -14.06 12.79 -6.83
N PRO A 48 -13.46 12.35 -5.71
CA PRO A 48 -12.47 13.14 -5.00
C PRO A 48 -11.27 13.45 -5.90
N HIS A 49 -10.80 14.70 -5.90
CA HIS A 49 -9.59 15.06 -6.65
C HIS A 49 -8.31 14.51 -5.99
N PHE A 50 -8.39 14.05 -4.74
CA PHE A 50 -7.28 13.42 -4.05
C PHE A 50 -7.76 12.31 -3.12
N VAL A 51 -7.02 11.20 -3.11
CA VAL A 51 -7.29 10.02 -2.28
C VAL A 51 -5.97 9.45 -1.78
N THR A 52 -5.92 9.08 -0.50
CA THR A 52 -4.85 8.25 0.09
C THR A 52 -5.46 6.97 0.63
N VAL A 53 -4.79 5.84 0.41
CA VAL A 53 -5.17 4.55 1.00
C VAL A 53 -3.95 3.79 1.52
N GLY A 54 -4.02 3.33 2.75
CA GLY A 54 -3.04 2.45 3.39
C GLY A 54 -3.44 0.98 3.33
N TYR A 55 -2.46 0.11 3.07
CA TYR A 55 -2.63 -1.35 3.06
C TYR A 55 -1.59 -2.02 3.95
N VAL A 56 -2.03 -2.96 4.81
CA VAL A 56 -1.16 -3.90 5.52
C VAL A 56 -1.43 -5.30 4.97
N ASP A 57 -0.41 -5.94 4.42
CA ASP A 57 -0.49 -7.29 3.85
C ASP A 57 -1.64 -7.45 2.83
N GLY A 58 -1.85 -6.40 2.03
CA GLY A 58 -2.92 -6.36 1.03
C GLY A 58 -4.32 -6.05 1.57
N HIS A 59 -4.48 -5.81 2.89
CA HIS A 59 -5.74 -5.40 3.51
C HIS A 59 -5.80 -3.88 3.61
N LEU A 60 -6.86 -3.26 3.10
CA LEU A 60 -7.10 -1.82 3.22
C LEU A 60 -7.32 -1.46 4.69
N ILE A 61 -6.45 -0.63 5.27
CA ILE A 61 -6.49 -0.29 6.70
C ILE A 61 -7.00 1.13 6.98
N ASP A 62 -6.74 2.06 6.07
CA ASP A 62 -7.15 3.45 6.20
C ASP A 62 -7.53 4.05 4.83
N HIS A 63 -8.28 5.13 4.87
CA HIS A 63 -8.67 5.88 3.70
C HIS A 63 -8.82 7.35 4.03
N TYR A 64 -8.31 8.19 3.14
CA TYR A 64 -8.55 9.62 3.09
C TYR A 64 -9.07 9.98 1.70
N ASP A 65 -10.04 10.90 1.64
CA ASP A 65 -10.44 11.55 0.40
C ASP A 65 -10.64 13.06 0.62
N SER A 66 -10.56 13.81 -0.48
CA SER A 66 -10.68 15.27 -0.44
C SER A 66 -12.12 15.79 -0.31
N GLU A 67 -13.14 14.92 -0.34
CA GLU A 67 -14.53 15.32 -0.09
C GLU A 67 -14.81 15.36 1.42
N THR A 68 -14.40 14.33 2.15
CA THR A 68 -14.54 14.23 3.61
C THR A 68 -13.42 14.95 4.35
N GLN A 69 -12.26 15.09 3.71
CA GLN A 69 -11.04 15.68 4.25
C GLN A 69 -10.60 15.05 5.57
N ARG A 70 -10.90 13.75 5.75
CA ARG A 70 -10.65 13.01 6.97
C ARG A 70 -10.02 11.66 6.67
N THR A 71 -9.02 11.26 7.45
CA THR A 71 -8.51 9.89 7.41
C THR A 71 -9.31 9.03 8.36
N GLU A 72 -9.87 7.94 7.85
CA GLU A 72 -10.70 7.01 8.59
C GLU A 72 -10.13 5.59 8.58
N PRO A 73 -10.25 4.84 9.68
CA PRO A 73 -9.99 3.42 9.67
C PRO A 73 -10.96 2.69 8.74
N ARG A 74 -10.47 1.67 8.05
CA ARG A 74 -11.28 0.77 7.21
C ARG A 74 -11.45 -0.62 7.80
N VAL A 75 -10.82 -0.90 8.94
CA VAL A 75 -10.91 -2.17 9.66
C VAL A 75 -10.99 -1.96 11.17
N ASP A 76 -11.81 -2.78 11.84
CA ASP A 76 -12.12 -2.64 13.27
C ASP A 76 -10.88 -2.77 14.16
N TRP A 77 -9.94 -3.65 13.80
CA TRP A 77 -8.75 -3.87 14.61
C TRP A 77 -7.80 -2.67 14.60
N ILE A 78 -7.74 -1.89 13.52
CA ILE A 78 -6.99 -0.63 13.50
C ILE A 78 -7.68 0.39 14.39
N ALA A 79 -9.00 0.56 14.24
CA ALA A 79 -9.78 1.50 15.04
C ALA A 79 -9.73 1.19 16.56
N ALA A 80 -9.68 -0.08 16.93
CA ALA A 80 -9.61 -0.52 18.32
C ALA A 80 -8.23 -0.33 18.98
N ASN A 81 -7.17 -0.19 18.19
CA ASN A 81 -5.78 -0.08 18.66
C ASN A 81 -5.18 1.33 18.49
N THR A 82 -5.91 2.28 17.92
CA THR A 82 -5.48 3.67 17.75
C THR A 82 -6.46 4.65 18.39
N ASP A 83 -5.98 5.83 18.75
CA ASP A 83 -6.78 6.86 19.41
C ASP A 83 -7.14 8.01 18.45
N GLN A 84 -7.97 8.94 18.92
CA GLN A 84 -8.40 10.08 18.12
C GLN A 84 -7.22 10.97 17.71
N GLN A 85 -6.22 11.13 18.59
CA GLN A 85 -5.04 11.95 18.31
C GLN A 85 -4.22 11.38 17.15
N TYR A 86 -4.09 10.05 17.06
CA TYR A 86 -3.49 9.38 15.91
C TYR A 86 -4.21 9.74 14.61
N TRP A 87 -5.54 9.60 14.58
CA TRP A 87 -6.35 9.92 13.38
C TRP A 87 -6.33 11.40 13.00
N ASP A 88 -6.27 12.29 13.99
CA ASP A 88 -6.06 13.72 13.75
C ASP A 88 -4.71 13.97 13.05
N SER A 89 -3.65 13.32 13.52
CA SER A 89 -2.32 13.44 12.91
C SER A 89 -2.28 12.88 11.48
N GLU A 90 -2.84 11.68 11.25
CA GLU A 90 -2.92 11.08 9.91
C GLU A 90 -3.76 11.92 8.94
N THR A 91 -4.80 12.59 9.45
CA THR A 91 -5.60 13.54 8.68
C THR A 91 -4.75 14.75 8.25
N GLU A 92 -4.00 15.35 9.18
CA GLU A 92 -3.11 16.48 8.86
C GLU A 92 -2.00 16.11 7.87
N ILE A 93 -1.47 14.89 7.94
CA ILE A 93 -0.49 14.37 6.99
C ILE A 93 -1.12 14.23 5.60
N SER A 94 -2.33 13.69 5.53
CA SER A 94 -3.05 13.51 4.27
C SER A 94 -3.44 14.84 3.62
N GLN A 95 -3.89 15.80 4.42
CA GLN A 95 -4.18 17.17 3.95
C GLN A 95 -2.93 17.89 3.43
N ARG A 96 -1.78 17.75 4.10
CA ARG A 96 -0.50 18.28 3.60
C ARG A 96 -0.09 17.61 2.28
N SER A 97 -0.27 16.29 2.19
CA SER A 97 0.00 15.54 0.96
C SER A 97 -0.90 16.00 -0.19
N GLU A 98 -2.18 16.23 0.05
CA GLU A 98 -3.11 16.80 -0.93
C GLU A 98 -2.58 18.12 -1.51
N GLN A 99 -2.14 19.05 -0.66
CA GLN A 99 -1.60 20.34 -1.08
C GLN A 99 -0.34 20.19 -1.94
N VAL A 100 0.56 19.28 -1.56
CA VAL A 100 1.79 18.99 -2.33
C VAL A 100 1.44 18.44 -3.71
N PHE A 101 0.53 17.47 -3.79
CA PHE A 101 0.12 16.87 -5.05
C PHE A 101 -0.62 17.85 -5.96
N ARG A 102 -1.40 18.78 -5.39
CA ARG A 102 -2.00 19.89 -6.13
C ARG A 102 -0.93 20.73 -6.83
N GLY A 103 0.12 21.14 -6.10
CA GLY A 103 1.25 21.88 -6.66
C GLY A 103 2.01 21.07 -7.73
N HIS A 104 2.16 19.76 -7.54
CA HIS A 104 2.76 18.87 -8.55
C HIS A 104 1.91 18.81 -9.84
N LEU A 105 0.59 18.69 -9.73
CA LEU A 105 -0.30 18.67 -10.89
C LEU A 105 -0.28 20.00 -11.65
N GLU A 106 -0.25 21.13 -10.94
CA GLU A 106 -0.10 22.47 -11.55
C GLU A 106 1.23 22.57 -12.32
N THR A 107 2.33 22.16 -11.69
CA THR A 107 3.67 22.14 -12.31
C THR A 107 3.71 21.24 -13.55
N LEU A 108 3.12 20.05 -13.48
CA LEU A 108 3.04 19.12 -14.60
C LEU A 108 2.22 19.69 -15.76
N ARG A 109 1.10 20.35 -15.45
CA ARG A 109 0.25 21.03 -16.45
C ARG A 109 1.01 22.16 -17.14
N GLU A 110 1.73 22.99 -16.39
CA GLU A 110 2.55 24.07 -16.96
C GLU A 110 3.66 23.52 -17.88
N ARG A 111 4.42 22.51 -17.43
CA ARG A 111 5.48 21.88 -18.25
C ARG A 111 4.92 21.28 -19.53
N TYR A 112 3.76 20.64 -19.44
CA TYR A 112 3.10 20.05 -20.59
C TYR A 112 2.58 21.11 -21.58
N ASN A 113 2.06 22.24 -21.07
CA ASN A 113 1.66 23.36 -21.91
C ASN A 113 2.87 24.06 -22.58
N GLN A 114 4.00 24.16 -21.87
CA GLN A 114 5.25 24.72 -22.40
C GLN A 114 5.83 23.85 -23.52
N SER A 115 5.79 22.52 -23.39
CA SER A 115 6.34 21.61 -24.41
C SER A 115 5.57 21.60 -25.72
N ARG A 116 4.29 22.01 -25.73
CA ARG A 116 3.52 22.18 -26.98
C ARG A 116 3.82 23.48 -27.74
N GLY A 117 4.28 24.52 -27.06
CA GLY A 117 4.43 25.86 -27.64
C GLY A 117 3.10 26.48 -28.12
N PRO A 118 3.09 27.78 -28.48
CA PRO A 118 1.87 28.50 -28.87
C PRO A 118 1.24 28.05 -30.21
N HIS A 119 1.86 27.13 -30.96
CA HIS A 119 1.47 26.78 -32.33
C HIS A 119 0.85 25.39 -32.51
N THR A 120 0.75 24.56 -31.46
CA THR A 120 0.07 23.26 -31.55
C THR A 120 -1.21 23.24 -30.71
N LYS A 121 -2.28 23.85 -31.24
CA LYS A 121 -3.65 23.48 -30.86
C LYS A 121 -4.05 22.19 -31.59
N THR A 122 -3.48 21.08 -31.15
CA THR A 122 -4.00 19.74 -31.48
C THR A 122 -4.23 19.03 -30.17
N GLY A 123 -5.42 18.46 -29.99
CA GLY A 123 -5.92 17.87 -28.75
C GLY A 123 -5.11 16.68 -28.25
N GLY A 124 -3.93 16.94 -27.68
CA GLY A 124 -3.18 15.96 -26.92
C GLY A 124 -3.74 15.82 -25.50
N ILE A 125 -3.47 14.68 -24.89
CA ILE A 125 -3.92 14.33 -23.54
C ILE A 125 -3.05 15.08 -22.53
N VAL A 126 -3.61 16.07 -21.83
CA VAL A 126 -2.98 16.68 -20.65
C VAL A 126 -2.85 15.59 -19.59
N PRO A 127 -1.72 15.44 -18.87
CA PRO A 127 -1.64 14.50 -17.76
C PRO A 127 -2.71 14.85 -16.73
N THR A 128 -3.74 14.02 -16.62
CA THR A 128 -4.93 14.26 -15.78
C THR A 128 -4.81 13.67 -14.38
N SER A 129 -3.86 12.75 -14.16
CA SER A 129 -3.71 12.06 -12.87
C SER A 129 -2.25 11.78 -12.52
N LEU A 130 -1.92 11.92 -11.23
CA LEU A 130 -0.66 11.53 -10.64
C LEU A 130 -0.94 10.46 -9.58
N GLN A 131 -0.31 9.29 -9.71
CA GLN A 131 -0.36 8.22 -8.71
C GLN A 131 1.04 7.92 -8.19
N LEU A 132 1.19 7.81 -6.87
CA LEU A 132 2.45 7.46 -6.21
C LEU A 132 2.20 6.31 -5.23
N LEU A 133 3.06 5.28 -5.33
CA LEU A 133 3.11 4.18 -4.37
C LEU A 133 4.33 4.35 -3.47
N VAL A 134 4.10 4.40 -2.16
CA VAL A 134 5.14 4.33 -1.13
C VAL A 134 5.02 2.98 -0.43
N THR A 135 6.09 2.21 -0.38
CA THR A 135 6.11 0.88 0.25
C THR A 135 7.15 0.83 1.36
N SER A 136 6.78 0.30 2.52
CA SER A 136 7.68 -0.11 3.59
C SER A 136 7.60 -1.62 3.74
N GLN A 137 8.76 -2.29 3.82
CA GLN A 137 8.89 -3.74 4.00
C GLN A 137 9.53 -3.97 5.37
N HIS A 138 8.95 -4.83 6.21
CA HIS A 138 9.47 -5.16 7.54
C HIS A 138 9.66 -6.67 7.72
#